data_AF-T1BL42-F1
#
_entry.id   AF-T1BL42-F1
#
_cell.length_a   1.000
_cell.length_b   1.000
_cell.length_c   1.000
_cell.angle_alpha   90.00
_cell.angle_beta   90.00
_cell.angle_gamma   90.00
#
_symmetry.space_group_name_H-M   'P 1'
#
loop_
_entity.id
_entity.type
_entity.pdbx_description
1 polymer ?
#
loop_
_entity_poly.entity_id
_entity_poly.type
_entity_poly.pdbx_seq_one_letter_code
_entity_poly.pdbx_strand_id
1 'polypeptide(L)'
;TKSRRYFYDAEAVREPLQESSLRRLRHHVPNPADNPDYRSKHPRGDFRRFPLLGNTDPSGRNLRSVWQIATQPYAGAHFATFPEALPEVCVRAGTSARGACAGCGTPWTHHVQAVGGGIGHDWHPNKSLALGRAQGIAAPGIHDGTYRRIDLGFRQVCSCRTKRVVPCLVLDPFSGERHGPG
;
A
#
# COMPACT_ATOMS: atom_id res chain seq x y z
N THR A 1 27.42 -5.40 -10.35
CA THR A 1 26.31 -4.41 -10.30
C THR A 1 25.53 -4.60 -9.00
N LYS A 2 25.51 -3.60 -8.12
CA LYS A 2 24.94 -3.74 -6.76
C LYS A 2 23.42 -3.51 -6.78
N SER A 3 22.65 -4.48 -7.22
CA SER A 3 21.20 -4.49 -6.99
C SER A 3 20.93 -4.97 -5.55
N ARG A 4 21.05 -4.09 -4.55
CA ARG A 4 20.52 -4.38 -3.21
C ARG A 4 19.02 -4.13 -3.25
N ARG A 5 18.23 -5.19 -3.01
CA ARG A 5 16.80 -5.05 -2.71
C ARG A 5 16.70 -4.45 -1.31
N TYR A 6 16.23 -3.20 -1.22
CA TYR A 6 15.92 -2.57 0.06
C TYR A 6 14.61 -3.14 0.60
N PHE A 7 14.50 -3.24 1.93
CA PHE A 7 13.23 -3.58 2.56
C PHE A 7 12.28 -2.37 2.43
N TYR A 8 11.05 -2.63 2.00
CA TYR A 8 9.98 -1.64 1.96
C TYR A 8 8.66 -2.34 2.26
N ASP A 9 7.94 -1.85 3.25
CA ASP A 9 6.67 -2.39 3.69
C ASP A 9 5.52 -1.47 3.26
N ALA A 10 4.92 -1.79 2.10
CA ALA A 10 3.83 -1.01 1.54
C ALA A 10 2.54 -1.09 2.37
N GLU A 11 2.32 -2.22 3.05
CA GLU A 11 1.11 -2.43 3.84
C GLU A 11 1.22 -1.67 5.18
N ALA A 12 2.41 -1.61 5.78
CA ALA A 12 2.65 -0.86 7.01
C ALA A 12 2.43 0.66 6.87
N VAL A 13 2.53 1.22 5.66
CA VAL A 13 2.31 2.65 5.38
C VAL A 13 1.14 2.92 4.44
N ARG A 14 0.24 1.94 4.27
CA ARG A 14 -0.95 2.10 3.44
C ARG A 14 -1.84 3.21 4.00
N GLU A 15 -2.28 4.10 3.12
CA GLU A 15 -3.17 5.20 3.50
C GLU A 15 -4.63 4.79 3.30
N PRO A 16 -5.54 5.15 4.22
CA PRO A 16 -6.96 4.93 4.00
C PRO A 16 -7.46 5.72 2.79
N LEU A 17 -8.57 5.27 2.21
CA LEU A 17 -9.26 6.04 1.18
C LEU A 17 -9.77 7.36 1.77
N GLN A 18 -9.54 8.45 1.05
CA GLN A 18 -10.08 9.75 1.41
C GLN A 18 -11.61 9.72 1.36
N GLU A 19 -12.28 10.42 2.28
CA GLU A 19 -13.75 10.47 2.34
C GLU A 19 -14.36 10.97 1.01
N SER A 20 -13.70 11.93 0.36
CA SER A 20 -14.10 12.41 -0.97
C SER A 20 -14.06 11.32 -2.04
N SER A 21 -13.13 10.37 -1.95
CA SER A 21 -13.08 9.20 -2.82
C SER A 21 -14.20 8.21 -2.50
N LEU A 22 -14.47 7.97 -1.21
CA LEU A 22 -15.60 7.13 -0.77
C LEU A 22 -16.94 7.71 -1.23
N ARG A 23 -17.15 9.02 -1.07
CA ARG A 23 -18.35 9.72 -1.56
C ARG A 23 -18.52 9.57 -3.07
N ARG A 24 -17.44 9.72 -3.85
CA ARG A 24 -17.48 9.47 -5.30
C ARG A 24 -17.84 8.03 -5.62
N LEU A 25 -17.27 7.06 -4.91
CA LEU A 25 -17.58 5.64 -5.09
C LEU A 25 -19.06 5.33 -4.86
N ARG A 26 -19.71 5.97 -3.88
CA ARG A 26 -21.15 5.82 -3.61
C ARG A 26 -22.03 6.19 -4.81
N HIS A 27 -21.61 7.11 -5.66
CA HIS A 27 -22.35 7.45 -6.88
C HIS A 27 -22.16 6.44 -8.01
N HIS A 28 -21.20 5.53 -7.88
CA HIS A 28 -20.95 4.45 -8.83
C HIS A 28 -21.41 3.08 -8.32
N VAL A 29 -21.96 2.95 -7.11
CA VAL A 29 -22.65 1.70 -6.77
C VAL A 29 -24.03 1.75 -7.43
N PRO A 30 -24.47 0.71 -8.15
CA PRO A 30 -25.85 0.65 -8.59
C PRO A 30 -26.74 0.77 -7.36
N ASN A 31 -27.51 1.85 -7.29
CA ASN A 31 -28.52 2.01 -6.25
C ASN A 31 -29.86 1.55 -6.84
N PRO A 32 -30.35 0.35 -6.49
CA PRO A 32 -31.60 -0.17 -7.06
C PRO A 32 -32.82 0.64 -6.62
N ALA A 33 -32.74 1.34 -5.49
CA ALA A 33 -33.84 2.13 -4.94
C ALA A 33 -33.92 3.54 -5.56
N ASP A 34 -32.77 4.20 -5.78
CA ASP A 34 -32.74 5.62 -6.19
C ASP A 34 -32.55 5.83 -7.69
N ASN A 35 -32.22 4.80 -8.48
CA ASN A 35 -32.06 4.95 -9.93
C ASN A 35 -32.45 3.69 -10.72
N PRO A 36 -33.74 3.28 -10.67
CA PRO A 36 -34.24 2.12 -11.40
C PRO A 36 -34.04 2.23 -12.92
N ASP A 37 -33.99 3.46 -13.45
CA ASP A 37 -33.86 3.77 -14.88
C ASP A 37 -32.42 4.08 -15.33
N TYR A 38 -31.39 3.80 -14.52
CA TYR A 38 -30.00 4.08 -14.88
C TYR A 38 -29.55 3.32 -16.14
N ARG A 39 -29.72 3.95 -17.30
CA ARG A 39 -29.17 3.55 -18.60
C ARG A 39 -27.76 4.09 -18.73
N SER A 40 -26.80 3.32 -18.23
CA SER A 40 -25.42 3.50 -18.68
C SER A 40 -25.34 3.31 -20.20
N LYS A 41 -24.47 4.07 -20.87
CA LYS A 41 -24.09 3.79 -22.27
C LYS A 41 -23.43 2.42 -22.46
N HIS A 42 -23.13 1.74 -21.35
CA HIS A 42 -22.52 0.43 -21.27
C HIS A 42 -23.59 -0.66 -21.13
N PRO A 43 -23.44 -1.80 -21.83
CA PRO A 43 -24.32 -2.98 -21.67
C PRO A 43 -24.41 -3.47 -20.22
N ARG A 44 -25.49 -4.17 -19.88
CA ARG A 44 -25.58 -4.88 -18.60
C ARG A 44 -24.45 -5.92 -18.51
N GLY A 45 -23.71 -5.92 -17.41
CA GLY A 45 -22.53 -6.76 -17.22
C GLY A 45 -21.20 -6.14 -17.67
N ASP A 46 -21.19 -4.95 -18.29
CA ASP A 46 -19.95 -4.22 -18.60
C ASP A 46 -19.46 -3.43 -17.37
N PHE A 47 -18.26 -3.75 -16.89
CA PHE A 47 -17.63 -3.11 -15.73
C PHE A 47 -17.29 -1.63 -15.96
N ARG A 48 -17.26 -1.16 -17.22
CA ARG A 48 -17.20 0.28 -17.55
C ARG A 48 -18.42 1.05 -17.08
N ARG A 49 -19.50 0.35 -16.70
CA ARG A 49 -20.66 0.94 -16.03
C ARG A 49 -20.29 1.58 -14.68
N PHE A 50 -19.27 1.06 -13.99
CA PHE A 50 -18.86 1.49 -12.65
C PHE A 50 -17.32 1.51 -12.47
N PRO A 51 -16.60 2.33 -13.26
CA PRO A 51 -15.15 2.23 -13.42
C PRO A 51 -14.35 2.54 -12.15
N LEU A 52 -14.93 3.28 -11.20
CA LEU A 52 -14.26 3.58 -9.92
C LEU A 52 -14.29 2.40 -8.94
N LEU A 53 -15.33 1.57 -8.96
CA LEU A 53 -15.41 0.40 -8.07
C LEU A 53 -14.39 -0.68 -8.44
N GLY A 54 -14.18 -0.91 -9.75
CA GLY A 54 -13.20 -1.90 -10.21
C GLY A 54 -11.74 -1.51 -9.96
N ASN A 55 -11.47 -0.23 -9.70
CA ASN A 55 -10.11 0.32 -9.56
C ASN A 55 -9.78 0.79 -8.13
N THR A 56 -10.68 0.57 -7.17
CA THR A 56 -10.48 1.01 -5.79
C THR A 56 -10.36 -0.19 -4.86
N ASP A 57 -9.21 -0.30 -4.22
CA ASP A 57 -8.95 -1.28 -3.18
C ASP A 57 -9.56 -0.82 -1.84
N PRO A 58 -10.49 -1.58 -1.23
CA PRO A 58 -11.10 -1.23 0.05
C PRO A 58 -10.09 -1.12 1.20
N SER A 59 -8.95 -1.79 1.12
CA SER A 59 -7.91 -1.74 2.17
C SER A 59 -7.16 -0.42 2.21
N GLY A 60 -7.33 0.44 1.20
CA GLY A 60 -6.67 1.75 1.11
C GLY A 60 -5.84 1.90 -0.15
N ARG A 61 -5.04 2.95 -0.20
CA ARG A 61 -4.13 3.27 -1.32
C ARG A 61 -2.68 3.19 -0.89
N ASN A 62 -1.80 2.92 -1.85
CA ASN A 62 -0.36 2.99 -1.63
C ASN A 62 0.06 4.41 -1.24
N LEU A 63 1.03 4.49 -0.32
CA LEU A 63 1.73 5.74 -0.02
C LEU A 63 2.39 6.28 -1.30
N ARG A 64 2.18 7.58 -1.55
CA ARG A 64 2.75 8.24 -2.74
C ARG A 64 4.20 8.65 -2.50
N SER A 65 4.85 9.18 -3.54
CA SER A 65 6.22 9.71 -3.44
C SER A 65 6.29 11.12 -2.83
N VAL A 66 5.16 11.79 -2.64
CA VAL A 66 5.07 13.13 -2.04
C VAL A 66 4.13 13.05 -0.85
N TRP A 67 4.60 13.46 0.33
CA TRP A 67 3.87 13.41 1.60
C TRP A 67 3.57 14.82 2.08
N GLN A 68 2.32 15.06 2.49
CA GLN A 68 1.93 16.31 3.13
C GLN A 68 2.01 16.09 4.64
N ILE A 69 3.03 16.66 5.27
CA ILE A 69 3.26 16.58 6.70
C ILE A 69 3.28 18.01 7.24
N ALA A 70 2.41 18.30 8.20
CA ALA A 70 2.34 19.60 8.84
C ALA A 70 3.58 19.84 9.72
N THR A 71 3.98 21.10 9.88
CA THR A 71 5.01 21.48 10.84
C THR A 71 4.53 21.20 12.26
N GLN A 72 5.41 20.66 13.10
CA GLN A 72 5.15 20.38 14.51
C GLN A 72 6.02 21.31 15.36
N PRO A 73 5.45 22.04 16.34
CA PRO A 73 6.24 22.85 17.24
C PRO A 73 7.14 21.96 18.10
N TYR A 74 8.36 22.40 18.36
CA TYR A 74 9.33 21.73 19.22
C TYR A 74 9.89 22.73 20.23
N ALA A 75 9.87 22.38 21.51
CA ALA A 75 10.28 23.26 22.59
C ALA A 75 11.79 23.18 22.93
N GLY A 76 12.55 22.32 22.25
CA GLY A 76 13.98 22.18 22.49
C GLY A 76 14.83 23.22 21.77
N ALA A 77 16.14 23.18 22.01
CA ALA A 77 17.09 24.18 21.53
C ALA A 77 17.39 24.10 20.02
N HIS A 78 17.09 22.99 19.36
CA HIS A 78 17.36 22.81 17.93
C HIS A 78 16.35 23.59 17.09
N PHE A 79 16.85 24.53 16.30
CA PHE A 79 16.03 25.39 15.46
C PHE A 79 15.47 24.70 14.20
N ALA A 80 16.05 23.57 13.80
CA ALA A 80 15.76 22.88 12.54
C ALA A 80 15.24 21.45 12.75
N THR A 81 14.28 21.28 13.65
CA THR A 81 13.64 19.98 13.88
C THR A 81 12.64 19.62 12.79
N PHE A 82 12.56 18.34 12.45
CA PHE A 82 11.48 17.80 11.62
C PHE A 82 10.29 17.35 12.50
N PRO A 83 9.06 17.32 11.95
CA PRO A 83 7.91 16.73 12.62
C PRO A 83 8.08 15.22 12.81
N GLU A 84 7.61 14.65 13.93
CA GLU A 84 7.75 13.23 14.30
C GLU A 84 7.07 12.29 13.29
N ALA A 85 6.04 12.77 12.60
CA ALA A 85 5.36 12.01 11.55
C ALA A 85 6.30 11.62 10.40
N LEU A 86 7.35 12.41 10.11
CA LEU A 86 8.30 12.10 9.05
C LEU A 86 9.12 10.82 9.34
N PRO A 87 9.88 10.73 10.46
CA PRO A 87 10.59 9.50 10.79
C PRO A 87 9.64 8.35 11.09
N GLU A 88 8.43 8.58 11.61
CA GLU A 88 7.45 7.52 11.83
C GLU A 88 7.11 6.78 10.52
N VAL A 89 6.77 7.52 9.46
CA VAL A 89 6.49 6.94 8.14
C VAL A 89 7.72 6.22 7.59
N CYS A 90 8.91 6.81 7.71
CA CYS A 90 10.16 6.21 7.26
C CYS A 90 10.47 4.88 7.99
N VAL A 91 10.29 4.84 9.31
CA VAL A 91 10.53 3.63 10.11
C VAL A 91 9.51 2.56 9.78
N ARG A 92 8.23 2.90 9.66
CA ARG A 92 7.16 1.95 9.28
C ARG A 92 7.36 1.38 7.88
N ALA A 93 7.78 2.21 6.93
CA ALA A 93 8.08 1.76 5.57
C ALA A 93 9.38 0.93 5.52
N GLY A 94 10.39 1.34 6.29
CA GLY A 94 11.75 0.80 6.22
C GLY A 94 12.03 -0.38 7.15
N THR A 95 11.10 -0.73 8.04
CA THR A 95 11.28 -1.81 9.02
C THR A 95 10.03 -2.68 9.16
N SER A 96 10.23 -3.92 9.61
CA SER A 96 9.13 -4.83 9.87
C SER A 96 8.55 -4.57 11.25
N ALA A 97 7.22 -4.35 11.33
CA ALA A 97 6.53 -4.27 12.61
C ALA A 97 6.61 -5.58 13.41
N ARG A 98 6.75 -6.73 12.74
CA ARG A 98 7.01 -8.01 13.43
C ARG A 98 8.43 -8.11 13.96
N GLY A 99 9.40 -7.48 13.28
CA GLY A 99 10.82 -7.52 13.60
C GLY A 99 11.64 -8.33 12.59
N ALA A 100 12.83 -8.75 13.00
CA ALA A 100 13.81 -9.45 12.18
C ALA A 100 14.16 -10.84 12.73
N CYS A 101 14.65 -11.70 11.86
CA CYS A 101 15.21 -13.00 12.23
C CYS A 101 16.40 -12.82 13.17
N ALA A 102 16.36 -13.46 14.35
CA ALA A 102 17.45 -13.38 15.32
C ALA A 102 18.80 -13.91 14.80
N GLY A 103 18.80 -14.81 13.83
CA GLY A 103 20.02 -15.43 13.31
C GLY A 103 20.75 -14.62 12.25
N CYS A 104 20.04 -13.83 11.44
CA CYS A 104 20.62 -13.13 10.30
C CYS A 104 20.17 -11.67 10.13
N GLY A 105 19.29 -11.17 10.99
CA GLY A 105 18.77 -9.80 10.92
C GLY A 105 17.84 -9.52 9.74
N THR A 106 17.49 -10.53 8.92
CA THR A 106 16.55 -10.35 7.81
C THR A 106 15.16 -10.00 8.37
N PRO A 107 14.56 -8.86 7.97
CA PRO A 107 13.22 -8.49 8.43
C PRO A 107 12.15 -9.51 7.99
N TRP A 108 11.13 -9.72 8.81
CA TRP A 108 9.93 -10.43 8.40
C TRP A 108 9.12 -9.54 7.44
N THR A 109 8.57 -10.10 6.36
CA THR A 109 7.87 -9.30 5.34
C THR A 109 6.39 -9.60 5.36
N HIS A 110 5.54 -8.59 5.13
CA HIS A 110 4.12 -8.82 4.83
C HIS A 110 3.99 -9.78 3.64
N HIS A 111 3.18 -10.81 3.81
CA HIS A 111 2.83 -11.78 2.80
C HIS A 111 1.49 -11.39 2.21
N VAL A 112 1.53 -10.63 1.12
CA VAL A 112 0.32 -10.21 0.44
C VAL A 112 0.05 -11.14 -0.72
N GLN A 113 -1.14 -11.72 -0.74
CA GLN A 113 -1.63 -12.50 -1.86
C GLN A 113 -2.59 -11.64 -2.69
N ALA A 114 -2.34 -11.59 -4.00
CA ALA A 114 -3.31 -11.09 -4.95
C ALA A 114 -4.24 -12.23 -5.35
N VAL A 115 -5.54 -12.03 -5.23
CA VAL A 115 -6.59 -12.97 -5.64
C VAL A 115 -7.58 -12.29 -6.58
N GLY A 116 -8.36 -13.08 -7.34
CA GLY A 116 -9.35 -12.58 -8.29
C GLY A 116 -8.82 -12.43 -9.71
N GLY A 117 -9.57 -11.69 -10.54
CA GLY A 117 -9.27 -11.43 -11.95
C GLY A 117 -8.02 -10.59 -12.17
N GLY A 118 -7.53 -10.61 -13.41
CA GLY A 118 -6.46 -9.73 -13.86
C GLY A 118 -6.94 -8.28 -13.91
N ILE A 119 -6.01 -7.34 -13.69
CA ILE A 119 -6.26 -5.93 -13.95
C ILE A 119 -5.55 -5.59 -15.27
N GLY A 120 -6.27 -5.22 -16.33
CA GLY A 120 -5.64 -4.60 -17.52
C GLY A 120 -5.13 -5.56 -18.63
N HIS A 121 -4.57 -4.98 -19.71
CA HIS A 121 -3.86 -5.68 -20.80
C HIS A 121 -2.39 -5.26 -20.77
N ASP A 122 -1.47 -6.20 -21.02
CA ASP A 122 -0.05 -5.90 -21.17
C ASP A 122 0.22 -5.23 -22.53
N TRP A 123 0.98 -4.14 -22.52
CA TRP A 123 1.45 -3.46 -23.75
C TRP A 123 2.56 -4.24 -24.48
N HIS A 124 2.94 -5.41 -23.96
CA HIS A 124 3.86 -6.33 -24.60
C HIS A 124 3.10 -7.56 -25.07
N PRO A 125 3.10 -7.88 -26.37
CA PRO A 125 2.26 -8.95 -26.94
C PRO A 125 2.56 -10.36 -26.41
N ASN A 126 3.68 -10.55 -25.70
CA ASN A 126 4.19 -11.85 -25.28
C ASN A 126 4.37 -11.98 -23.75
N LYS A 127 3.69 -11.16 -22.94
CA LYS A 127 3.69 -11.31 -21.48
C LYS A 127 2.26 -11.46 -20.98
N SER A 128 2.06 -12.44 -20.10
CA SER A 128 0.87 -12.53 -19.28
C SER A 128 1.01 -11.56 -18.12
N LEU A 129 -0.05 -10.81 -17.86
CA LEU A 129 -0.10 -9.91 -16.73
C LEU A 129 0.05 -10.70 -15.44
N ALA A 130 0.98 -10.25 -14.61
CA ALA A 130 0.99 -10.65 -13.21
C ALA A 130 -0.22 -10.01 -12.50
N LEU A 131 -0.90 -10.77 -11.64
CA LEU A 131 -2.00 -10.27 -10.80
C LEU A 131 -1.63 -8.93 -10.13
N GLY A 132 -2.34 -7.84 -10.48
CA GLY A 132 -2.27 -6.57 -9.76
C GLY A 132 -1.31 -5.50 -10.28
N ARG A 133 -0.74 -5.62 -11.49
CA ARG A 133 -0.03 -4.51 -12.14
C ARG A 133 -0.80 -4.06 -13.39
N ALA A 134 -1.21 -2.80 -13.47
CA ALA A 134 -1.93 -2.28 -14.63
C ALA A 134 -1.72 -0.79 -14.90
N GLN A 135 -1.71 -0.44 -16.20
CA GLN A 135 -2.06 0.87 -16.75
C GLN A 135 -2.87 0.66 -18.05
N GLY A 136 -4.15 1.07 -18.10
CA GLY A 136 -4.99 1.07 -19.31
C GLY A 136 -6.34 0.33 -19.20
N ILE A 137 -7.38 0.84 -19.89
CA ILE A 137 -8.84 0.59 -19.65
C ILE A 137 -9.51 -0.37 -20.68
N ALA A 138 -8.75 -1.12 -21.49
CA ALA A 138 -9.27 -1.57 -22.79
C ALA A 138 -8.98 -3.01 -23.24
N ALA A 139 -9.35 -4.02 -22.46
CA ALA A 139 -9.47 -5.40 -22.96
C ALA A 139 -10.43 -6.27 -22.13
N PRO A 140 -10.85 -7.44 -22.62
CA PRO A 140 -11.79 -8.33 -21.95
C PRO A 140 -11.13 -9.07 -20.78
N GLY A 141 -11.80 -9.15 -19.62
CA GLY A 141 -11.28 -9.86 -18.43
C GLY A 141 -10.49 -9.00 -17.43
N ILE A 142 -10.59 -7.67 -17.58
CA ILE A 142 -9.61 -6.70 -17.06
C ILE A 142 -10.01 -5.98 -15.79
N HIS A 143 -11.27 -6.05 -15.37
CA HIS A 143 -11.73 -5.45 -14.13
C HIS A 143 -13.02 -6.14 -13.75
N ASP A 144 -13.00 -7.46 -13.54
CA ASP A 144 -14.19 -8.14 -13.01
C ASP A 144 -14.59 -7.66 -11.59
N GLY A 145 -13.79 -6.73 -11.02
CA GLY A 145 -13.98 -6.18 -9.69
C GLY A 145 -13.64 -7.19 -8.59
N THR A 146 -13.09 -8.36 -8.95
CA THR A 146 -12.76 -9.41 -7.99
C THR A 146 -11.31 -9.33 -7.52
N TYR A 147 -10.46 -8.51 -8.15
CA TYR A 147 -9.09 -8.30 -7.69
C TYR A 147 -9.07 -7.81 -6.26
N ARG A 148 -8.42 -8.56 -5.37
CA ARG A 148 -8.19 -8.17 -3.97
C ARG A 148 -6.74 -8.44 -3.60
N ARG A 149 -6.16 -7.53 -2.83
CA ARG A 149 -4.92 -7.76 -2.10
C ARG A 149 -5.29 -8.17 -0.69
N ILE A 150 -4.98 -9.41 -0.33
CA ILE A 150 -5.25 -9.95 0.99
C ILE A 150 -3.92 -10.01 1.73
N ASP A 151 -3.86 -9.31 2.86
CA ASP A 151 -2.75 -9.44 3.80
C ASP A 151 -2.89 -10.76 4.58
N LEU A 152 -1.95 -11.68 4.37
CA LEU A 152 -1.87 -12.95 5.08
C LEU A 152 -0.99 -12.86 6.34
N GLY A 153 -0.63 -11.64 6.74
CA GLY A 153 0.27 -11.35 7.85
C GLY A 153 1.73 -11.49 7.43
N PHE A 154 2.61 -11.78 8.40
CA PHE A 154 4.05 -11.79 8.17
C PHE A 154 4.61 -13.18 7.87
N ARG A 155 5.53 -13.26 6.91
CA ARG A 155 6.32 -14.46 6.64
C ARG A 155 7.82 -14.21 6.81
N GLN A 156 8.53 -15.26 7.22
CA GLN A 156 9.98 -15.30 7.22
C GLN A 156 10.46 -15.52 5.79
N VAL A 157 11.34 -14.65 5.31
CA VAL A 157 11.89 -14.74 3.95
C VAL A 157 13.30 -15.32 3.91
N CYS A 158 14.00 -15.39 5.05
CA CYS A 158 15.28 -16.07 5.17
C CYS A 158 15.11 -17.58 5.40
N SER A 159 16.10 -18.37 5.00
CA SER A 159 16.14 -19.83 5.20
C SER A 159 16.58 -20.28 6.60
N CYS A 160 16.81 -19.35 7.54
CA CYS A 160 17.19 -19.67 8.90
C CYS A 160 16.11 -20.51 9.59
N ARG A 161 16.52 -21.57 10.30
CA ARG A 161 15.59 -22.44 11.05
C ARG A 161 15.02 -21.78 12.31
N THR A 162 15.68 -20.72 12.80
CA THR A 162 15.22 -20.00 13.99
C THR A 162 13.95 -19.22 13.69
N LYS A 163 12.94 -19.41 14.54
CA LYS A 163 11.70 -18.61 14.55
C LYS A 163 11.77 -17.46 15.54
N ARG A 164 12.89 -17.31 16.26
CA ARG A 164 13.08 -16.21 17.22
C ARG A 164 13.12 -14.89 16.47
N VAL A 165 12.31 -13.95 16.94
CA VAL A 165 12.20 -12.61 16.37
C VAL A 165 12.85 -11.61 17.32
N VAL A 166 13.61 -10.68 16.77
CA VAL A 166 14.24 -9.56 17.48
C VAL A 166 13.82 -8.25 16.81
N PRO A 167 13.88 -7.10 17.49
CA PRO A 167 13.61 -5.81 16.86
C PRO A 167 14.50 -5.58 15.64
N CYS A 168 13.99 -4.89 14.63
CA CYS A 168 14.81 -4.42 13.52
C CYS A 168 15.82 -3.38 14.01
N LEU A 169 17.06 -3.47 13.52
CA LEU A 169 18.08 -2.46 13.78
C LEU A 169 17.96 -1.34 12.73
N VAL A 170 17.78 -0.11 13.21
CA VAL A 170 17.73 1.09 12.38
C VAL A 170 18.96 1.92 12.68
N LEU A 171 19.69 2.32 11.64
CA LEU A 171 20.73 3.31 11.79
C LEU A 171 20.06 4.67 11.92
N ASP A 172 20.26 5.32 13.06
CA ASP A 172 19.97 6.73 13.21
C ASP A 172 21.25 7.53 12.88
N PRO A 173 21.31 8.18 11.70
CA PRO A 173 22.49 8.96 11.31
C PRO A 173 22.65 10.24 12.14
N PHE A 174 21.65 10.59 12.97
CA PHE A 174 21.66 11.75 13.86
C PHE A 174 21.97 11.39 15.31
N SER A 175 22.34 10.13 15.59
CA SER A 175 22.81 9.67 16.90
C SER A 175 21.87 9.98 18.08
N GLY A 176 20.56 10.07 17.85
CA GLY A 176 19.57 10.21 18.90
C GLY A 176 19.60 11.55 19.64
N GLU A 177 19.49 12.67 18.92
CA GLU A 177 19.17 14.00 19.48
C GLU A 177 17.78 13.99 20.16
N ARG A 178 17.64 13.23 21.24
CA ARG A 178 16.56 13.31 22.22
C ARG A 178 17.04 14.21 23.34
N HIS A 179 16.79 15.50 23.20
CA HIS A 179 16.73 16.36 24.38
C HIS A 179 15.41 16.05 25.09
N GLY A 180 15.50 15.25 26.16
CA GLY A 180 14.38 15.04 27.08
C GLY A 180 14.01 16.34 27.79
N PRO A 181 12.76 16.46 28.31
CA PRO A 181 12.36 17.64 29.08
C PRO A 181 13.19 17.71 30.36
N GLY A 182 13.98 18.79 30.48
CA GLY A 182 14.54 19.25 31.74
C GLY A 182 13.59 20.21 32.45
#